data_AF-A0A7W1PKB2-F1
#
_entry.id   AF-A0A7W1PKB2-F1
#
_cell.length_a   1.000
_cell.length_b   1.000
_cell.length_c   1.000
_cell.angle_alpha   90.00
_cell.angle_beta   90.00
_cell.angle_gamma   90.00
#
_symmetry.space_group_name_H-M   'P 1'
#
loop_
_entity.id
_entity.type
_entity.pdbx_description
1 polymer ?
#
loop_
_entity_poly.entity_id
_entity_poly.type
_entity_poly.pdbx_seq_one_letter_code
_entity_poly.pdbx_strand_id
1 'polypeptide(L)'
;MGMQLTAAVATLILMIPSGAVSGQAPKAEKTDMASIKKIIAAWPERPRLGAKEMLAKYGAPQEVTAEQLVWHDAGPFKRITALKLETPHDFPLPHVDFLEHTIAYKVPQDKVGDLIAFDASSTINRTVGELSARCDLEGHNVLTLNLDHDIVTGKKSVEEARKAFGEIVVQDVMGKHPAYIEALQFTPAKASTTAFSDQPVIPGSPVRAADTDSNARQAIDRGKMAEAEILATVVAIDLNEITAAGPAQKKSISQPVKDYAKMLHQEHGMNLDQTLKLGQQIDVTPVITPAVEQMQKKGAGELAAFVLLDGDAFERAYVAAMVKGHTEALAKIDEQTQKAAGNAALKKHLMETRAHVASHLEKAKALQAGAQRASR
;
A
#
# COMPACT_ATOMS: atom_id res chain seq x y z
N MET A 1 -15.58 24.03 54.26
CA MET A 1 -14.40 23.23 53.87
C MET A 1 -14.41 23.10 52.38
N GLY A 2 -13.58 23.91 51.71
CA GLY A 2 -13.41 23.84 50.26
C GLY A 2 -12.47 22.70 49.87
N MET A 3 -12.66 22.18 48.66
CA MET A 3 -11.62 21.44 47.97
C MET A 3 -11.75 21.75 46.47
N GLN A 4 -10.78 22.51 45.97
CA GLN A 4 -10.55 22.76 44.56
C GLN A 4 -10.12 21.45 43.90
N LEU A 5 -10.76 21.06 42.79
CA LEU A 5 -10.17 20.09 41.85
C LEU A 5 -9.27 20.87 40.89
N THR A 6 -7.96 20.75 41.08
CA THR A 6 -6.94 21.16 40.12
C THR A 6 -6.79 20.11 39.04
N ALA A 7 -6.86 20.55 37.79
CA ALA A 7 -6.57 19.78 36.59
C ALA A 7 -5.07 19.48 36.50
N ALA A 8 -4.71 18.25 36.17
CA ALA A 8 -3.38 17.87 35.70
C ALA A 8 -3.54 17.05 34.42
N VAL A 9 -3.56 17.74 33.28
CA VAL A 9 -3.43 17.12 31.95
C VAL A 9 -1.94 16.87 31.73
N ALA A 10 -1.47 15.66 32.05
CA ALA A 10 -0.13 15.23 31.71
C ALA A 10 -0.06 14.96 30.20
N THR A 11 0.48 15.92 29.45
CA THR A 11 0.82 15.75 28.04
C THR A 11 2.11 14.95 27.95
N LEU A 12 2.01 13.64 27.71
CA LEU A 12 3.15 12.78 27.42
C LEU A 12 3.65 13.09 26.00
N ILE A 13 4.60 14.03 25.90
CA ILE A 13 5.37 14.25 24.67
C ILE A 13 6.32 13.07 24.52
N LEU A 14 6.00 12.13 23.63
CA LEU A 14 6.94 11.11 23.18
C LEU A 14 8.04 11.81 22.36
N MET A 15 9.18 12.10 22.98
CA MET A 15 10.39 12.45 22.26
C MET A 15 10.87 11.22 21.50
N ILE A 16 10.72 11.22 20.17
CA ILE A 16 11.43 10.27 19.30
C ILE A 16 12.82 10.87 19.08
N PRO A 17 13.91 10.23 19.53
CA PRO A 17 15.25 10.73 19.26
C PRO A 17 15.55 10.57 17.76
N SER A 18 15.94 11.68 17.13
CA SER A 18 16.51 11.73 15.79
C SER A 18 17.86 11.01 15.75
N GLY A 19 17.82 9.69 15.63
CA GLY A 19 18.96 8.85 15.27
C GLY A 19 18.81 8.41 13.82
N ALA A 20 19.87 8.57 13.02
CA ALA A 20 19.94 8.08 11.66
C ALA A 20 19.52 6.59 11.60
N VAL A 21 18.42 6.30 10.91
CA VAL A 21 18.00 4.92 10.62
C VAL A 21 18.99 4.35 9.61
N SER A 22 20.01 3.65 10.12
CA SER A 22 20.72 2.66 9.33
C SER A 22 19.72 1.56 8.97
N GLY A 23 19.61 1.25 7.68
CA GLY A 23 18.66 0.29 7.13
C GLY A 23 18.98 -1.14 7.51
N GLN A 24 18.65 -1.54 8.74
CA GLN A 24 18.37 -2.92 9.08
C GLN A 24 17.05 -2.94 9.86
N ALA A 25 16.02 -3.55 9.26
CA ALA A 25 14.80 -3.86 9.98
C ALA A 25 15.17 -4.63 11.25
N PRO A 26 14.60 -4.29 12.43
CA PRO A 26 14.82 -5.11 13.61
C PRO A 26 14.40 -6.54 13.27
N LYS A 27 15.31 -7.51 13.46
CA LYS A 27 14.95 -8.93 13.36
C LYS A 27 13.83 -9.15 14.36
N ALA A 28 12.62 -9.47 13.89
CA ALA A 28 11.53 -9.88 14.76
C ALA A 28 12.07 -10.97 15.70
N GLU A 29 11.98 -10.73 17.01
CA GLU A 29 12.30 -11.78 17.98
C GLU A 29 11.37 -12.95 17.68
N LYS A 30 11.95 -14.08 17.28
CA LYS A 30 11.17 -15.30 17.04
C LYS A 30 10.50 -15.65 18.37
N THR A 31 9.17 -15.55 18.40
CA THR A 31 8.40 -16.01 19.56
C THR A 31 8.72 -17.48 19.80
N ASP A 32 9.09 -17.83 21.03
CA ASP A 32 9.47 -19.20 21.34
C ASP A 32 8.25 -20.14 21.27
N MET A 33 8.52 -21.43 21.05
CA MET A 33 7.47 -22.45 20.87
C MET A 33 6.57 -22.62 22.10
N ALA A 34 7.03 -22.33 23.31
CA ALA A 34 6.20 -22.43 24.51
C ALA A 34 5.20 -21.27 24.55
N SER A 35 5.64 -20.06 24.22
CA SER A 35 4.79 -18.88 24.08
C SER A 35 3.73 -19.07 22.99
N ILE A 36 4.09 -19.61 21.83
CA ILE A 36 3.13 -19.92 20.75
C ILE A 36 2.07 -20.91 21.22
N LYS A 37 2.48 -22.01 21.88
CA LYS A 37 1.56 -23.02 22.42
C LYS A 37 0.58 -22.42 23.44
N LYS A 38 1.04 -21.46 24.25
CA LYS A 38 0.18 -20.74 25.21
C LYS A 38 -0.85 -19.85 24.51
N ILE A 39 -0.47 -19.20 23.41
CA ILE A 39 -1.38 -18.35 22.63
C ILE A 39 -2.50 -19.18 22.01
N ILE A 40 -2.16 -20.25 21.29
CA ILE A 40 -3.17 -21.08 20.62
C ILE A 40 -4.01 -21.92 21.60
N ALA A 41 -3.61 -22.03 22.87
CA ALA A 41 -4.41 -22.72 23.88
C ALA A 41 -5.77 -22.04 24.12
N ALA A 42 -5.88 -20.74 23.83
CA ALA A 42 -7.14 -19.98 23.92
C ALA A 42 -7.98 -20.00 22.64
N TRP A 43 -7.52 -20.67 21.58
CA TRP A 43 -8.24 -20.77 20.31
C TRP A 43 -9.35 -21.84 20.37
N PRO A 44 -10.40 -21.71 19.53
CA PRO A 44 -11.35 -22.79 19.32
C PRO A 44 -10.66 -24.10 18.93
N GLU A 45 -11.31 -25.23 19.23
CA GLU A 45 -10.66 -26.54 19.14
C GLU A 45 -10.11 -26.86 17.75
N ARG A 46 -10.89 -26.62 16.69
CA ARG A 46 -10.50 -26.95 15.31
C ARG A 46 -9.30 -26.10 14.82
N PRO A 47 -9.36 -24.75 14.85
CA PRO A 47 -8.20 -23.88 14.62
C PRO A 47 -6.96 -24.26 15.41
N ARG A 48 -7.12 -24.58 16.71
CA ARG A 48 -6.00 -24.96 17.57
C ARG A 48 -5.34 -26.26 17.13
N LEU A 49 -6.12 -27.24 16.65
CA LEU A 49 -5.59 -28.49 16.12
C LEU A 49 -4.89 -28.26 14.78
N GLY A 50 -5.50 -27.55 13.83
CA GLY A 50 -4.85 -27.20 12.57
C GLY A 50 -3.55 -26.40 12.77
N ALA A 51 -3.55 -25.44 13.70
CA ALA A 51 -2.34 -24.70 14.07
C ALA A 51 -1.23 -25.62 14.61
N LYS A 52 -1.57 -26.63 15.43
CA LYS A 52 -0.60 -27.62 15.92
C LYS A 52 -0.02 -28.48 14.80
N GLU A 53 -0.83 -28.86 13.82
CA GLU A 53 -0.38 -29.60 12.64
C GLU A 53 0.60 -28.77 11.81
N MET A 54 0.27 -27.50 11.54
CA MET A 54 1.17 -26.59 10.83
C MET A 54 2.48 -26.35 11.60
N LEU A 55 2.41 -26.19 12.93
CA LEU A 55 3.61 -26.08 13.78
C LEU A 55 4.48 -27.34 13.73
N ALA A 56 3.86 -28.52 13.70
CA ALA A 56 4.58 -29.79 13.62
C ALA A 56 5.27 -29.96 12.26
N LYS A 57 4.63 -29.54 11.18
CA LYS A 57 5.14 -29.68 9.80
C LYS A 57 6.15 -28.59 9.41
N TYR A 58 5.87 -27.33 9.75
CA TYR A 58 6.62 -26.16 9.28
C TYR A 58 7.47 -25.48 10.36
N GLY A 59 7.38 -25.94 11.62
CA GLY A 59 8.11 -25.35 12.74
C GLY A 59 7.51 -24.02 13.20
N ALA A 60 8.33 -23.18 13.85
CA ALA A 60 7.85 -21.91 14.40
C ALA A 60 7.51 -20.89 13.28
N PRO A 61 6.31 -20.27 13.30
CA PRO A 61 5.92 -19.21 12.38
C PRO A 61 6.77 -17.94 12.57
N GLN A 62 6.79 -17.10 11.54
CA GLN A 62 7.46 -15.78 11.59
C GLN A 62 6.57 -14.70 12.21
N GLU A 63 5.25 -14.83 12.10
CA GLU A 63 4.31 -13.91 12.74
C GLU A 63 3.37 -14.67 13.68
N VAL A 64 3.21 -14.12 14.88
CA VAL A 64 2.39 -14.70 15.94
C VAL A 64 1.55 -13.60 16.55
N THR A 65 0.23 -13.75 16.50
CA THR A 65 -0.71 -12.87 17.20
C THR A 65 -1.74 -13.69 17.95
N ALA A 66 -2.60 -13.03 18.74
CA ALA A 66 -3.72 -13.71 19.40
C ALA A 66 -4.73 -14.31 18.41
N GLU A 67 -4.75 -13.85 17.16
CA GLU A 67 -5.79 -14.18 16.16
C GLU A 67 -5.26 -14.99 14.97
N GLN A 68 -3.94 -15.01 14.72
CA GLN A 68 -3.35 -15.79 13.63
C GLN A 68 -1.89 -16.19 13.86
N LEU A 69 -1.48 -17.26 13.17
CA LEU A 69 -0.09 -17.66 12.97
C LEU A 69 0.24 -17.60 11.48
N VAL A 70 1.39 -17.02 11.11
CA VAL A 70 1.81 -16.89 9.70
C VAL A 70 3.20 -17.46 9.48
N TRP A 71 3.29 -18.36 8.51
CA TRP A 71 4.55 -18.82 7.93
C TRP A 71 4.75 -18.17 6.56
N HIS A 72 5.92 -17.61 6.31
CA HIS A 72 6.35 -17.07 5.03
C HIS A 72 7.35 -18.00 4.38
N ASP A 73 7.24 -18.15 3.06
CA ASP A 73 8.17 -18.92 2.22
C ASP A 73 8.38 -20.37 2.72
N ALA A 74 7.30 -21.02 3.16
CA ALA A 74 7.31 -22.39 3.66
C ALA A 74 6.85 -23.37 2.57
N GLY A 75 7.75 -24.27 2.16
CA GLY A 75 7.46 -25.21 1.07
C GLY A 75 7.22 -24.48 -0.27
N PRO A 76 6.17 -24.86 -1.04
CA PRO A 76 5.83 -24.15 -2.28
C PRO A 76 4.99 -22.88 -2.04
N PHE A 77 4.63 -22.60 -0.79
CA PHE A 77 3.71 -21.51 -0.45
C PHE A 77 4.47 -20.23 -0.18
N LYS A 78 3.95 -19.13 -0.73
CA LYS A 78 4.39 -17.79 -0.36
C LYS A 78 4.02 -17.49 1.09
N ARG A 79 2.83 -17.96 1.50
CA ARG A 79 2.31 -17.74 2.84
C ARG A 79 1.39 -18.88 3.27
N ILE A 80 1.50 -19.31 4.51
CA ILE A 80 0.55 -20.19 5.19
C ILE A 80 0.00 -19.41 6.38
N THR A 81 -1.32 -19.32 6.51
CA THR A 81 -1.98 -18.64 7.62
C THR A 81 -2.90 -19.60 8.34
N ALA A 82 -2.70 -19.78 9.65
CA ALA A 82 -3.70 -20.39 10.53
C ALA A 82 -4.44 -19.29 11.29
N LEU A 83 -5.77 -19.26 11.18
CA LEU A 83 -6.62 -18.24 11.80
C LEU A 83 -7.36 -18.83 13.00
N LYS A 84 -7.58 -18.03 14.03
CA LYS A 84 -8.45 -18.37 15.17
C LYS A 84 -9.94 -18.40 14.79
N LEU A 85 -10.33 -17.59 13.80
CA LEU A 85 -11.71 -17.46 13.34
C LEU A 85 -12.09 -18.65 12.45
N GLU A 86 -13.23 -19.28 12.76
CA GLU A 86 -13.86 -20.30 11.91
C GLU A 86 -14.88 -19.63 10.97
N THR A 87 -14.80 -19.92 9.67
CA THR A 87 -15.79 -19.45 8.69
C THR A 87 -16.53 -20.65 8.09
N PRO A 88 -17.85 -20.80 8.27
CA PRO A 88 -18.59 -21.93 7.69
C PRO A 88 -18.47 -21.98 6.16
N HIS A 89 -18.24 -23.18 5.63
CA HIS A 89 -18.12 -23.45 4.21
C HIS A 89 -18.69 -24.83 3.87
N ASP A 90 -19.58 -24.90 2.86
CA ASP A 90 -20.37 -26.11 2.58
C ASP A 90 -19.89 -26.95 1.40
N PHE A 91 -18.84 -26.52 0.69
CA PHE A 91 -18.29 -27.25 -0.46
C PHE A 91 -16.95 -27.91 -0.12
N PRO A 92 -16.73 -29.20 -0.46
CA PRO A 92 -17.68 -30.14 -1.08
C PRO A 92 -18.70 -30.70 -0.08
N LEU A 93 -18.43 -30.55 1.21
CA LEU A 93 -19.27 -30.95 2.34
C LEU A 93 -19.16 -29.86 3.43
N PRO A 94 -20.16 -29.71 4.32
CA PRO A 94 -20.10 -28.77 5.43
C PRO A 94 -18.88 -28.92 6.34
N HIS A 95 -18.08 -27.86 6.41
CA HIS A 95 -16.90 -27.72 7.26
C HIS A 95 -16.66 -26.24 7.59
N VAL A 96 -15.48 -25.90 8.11
CA VAL A 96 -15.12 -24.52 8.48
C VAL A 96 -13.72 -24.18 7.99
N ASP A 97 -13.54 -22.96 7.48
CA ASP A 97 -12.24 -22.48 7.03
C ASP A 97 -11.47 -21.82 8.16
N PHE A 98 -10.25 -22.29 8.40
CA PHE A 98 -9.30 -21.67 9.34
C PHE A 98 -7.82 -21.82 8.93
N LEU A 99 -7.52 -22.54 7.84
CA LEU A 99 -6.20 -22.59 7.21
C LEU A 99 -6.25 -21.97 5.82
N GLU A 100 -5.29 -21.11 5.53
CA GLU A 100 -5.09 -20.50 4.21
C GLU A 100 -3.70 -20.86 3.68
N HIS A 101 -3.64 -21.26 2.41
CA HIS A 101 -2.39 -21.44 1.68
C HIS A 101 -2.36 -20.53 0.47
N THR A 102 -1.37 -19.63 0.43
CA THR A 102 -1.18 -18.65 -0.64
C THR A 102 0.03 -19.01 -1.49
N ILE A 103 -0.14 -18.95 -2.80
CA ILE A 103 0.93 -19.09 -3.79
C ILE A 103 1.07 -17.82 -4.62
N ALA A 104 2.27 -17.60 -5.16
CA ALA A 104 2.48 -16.61 -6.21
C ALA A 104 1.89 -17.15 -7.51
N TYR A 105 0.85 -16.50 -8.03
CA TYR A 105 0.11 -16.95 -9.19
C TYR A 105 -0.48 -15.79 -9.99
N LYS A 106 -0.32 -15.82 -11.31
CA LYS A 106 -0.86 -14.81 -12.22
C LYS A 106 -2.21 -15.28 -12.76
N VAL A 107 -3.29 -14.94 -12.05
CA VAL A 107 -4.66 -15.28 -12.49
C VAL A 107 -5.06 -14.38 -13.68
N PRO A 108 -5.38 -14.96 -14.86
CA PRO A 108 -5.95 -14.21 -15.97
C PRO A 108 -7.28 -13.56 -15.59
N GLN A 109 -7.53 -12.34 -16.06
CA GLN A 109 -8.73 -11.58 -15.66
C GLN A 109 -10.03 -12.30 -16.02
N ASP A 110 -10.07 -12.90 -17.20
CA ASP A 110 -11.18 -13.66 -17.74
C ASP A 110 -11.45 -14.97 -16.97
N LYS A 111 -10.50 -15.41 -16.13
CA LYS A 111 -10.62 -16.60 -15.28
C LYS A 111 -11.05 -16.33 -13.85
N VAL A 112 -11.10 -15.07 -13.42
CA VAL A 112 -11.50 -14.72 -12.04
C VAL A 112 -12.90 -15.22 -11.71
N GLY A 113 -13.85 -15.06 -12.65
CA GLY A 113 -15.22 -15.55 -12.47
C GLY A 113 -15.30 -17.08 -12.35
N ASP A 114 -14.53 -17.79 -13.18
CA ASP A 114 -14.47 -19.26 -13.17
C ASP A 114 -13.96 -19.79 -11.82
N LEU A 115 -12.90 -19.18 -11.27
CA LEU A 115 -12.33 -19.59 -9.98
C LEU A 115 -13.29 -19.37 -8.81
N ILE A 116 -13.98 -18.22 -8.78
CA ILE A 116 -14.99 -17.93 -7.74
C ILE A 116 -16.20 -18.87 -7.87
N ALA A 117 -16.59 -19.23 -9.09
CA ALA A 117 -17.67 -20.20 -9.34
C ALA A 117 -17.29 -21.63 -8.95
N PHE A 118 -16.00 -21.97 -9.01
CA PHE A 118 -15.47 -23.25 -8.58
C PHE A 118 -15.43 -23.37 -7.05
N ASP A 119 -14.82 -22.41 -6.35
CA ASP A 119 -14.68 -22.43 -4.89
C ASP A 119 -14.77 -21.00 -4.31
N ALA A 120 -15.74 -20.78 -3.43
CA ALA A 120 -15.97 -19.47 -2.81
C ALA A 120 -14.87 -19.10 -1.80
N SER A 121 -14.08 -20.08 -1.36
CA SER A 121 -12.97 -19.91 -0.43
C SER A 121 -11.64 -19.63 -1.12
N SER A 122 -11.61 -19.61 -2.46
CA SER A 122 -10.47 -19.12 -3.24
C SER A 122 -10.40 -17.58 -3.21
N THR A 123 -9.24 -17.03 -2.86
CA THR A 123 -9.00 -15.58 -2.84
C THR A 123 -7.95 -15.18 -3.87
N ILE A 124 -8.26 -14.17 -4.68
CA ILE A 124 -7.40 -13.70 -5.76
C ILE A 124 -6.96 -12.27 -5.47
N ASN A 125 -5.64 -12.04 -5.38
CA ASN A 125 -5.07 -10.70 -5.29
C ASN A 125 -4.18 -10.46 -6.52
N ARG A 126 -4.78 -9.93 -7.59
CA ARG A 126 -4.09 -9.73 -8.88
C ARG A 126 -2.94 -8.75 -8.80
N THR A 127 -3.09 -7.66 -8.03
CA THR A 127 -2.05 -6.62 -7.94
C THR A 127 -0.76 -7.19 -7.36
N VAL A 128 -0.86 -7.98 -6.30
CA VAL A 128 0.29 -8.63 -5.66
C VAL A 128 0.68 -9.94 -6.37
N GLY A 129 -0.18 -10.47 -7.24
CA GLY A 129 0.03 -11.70 -7.99
C GLY A 129 -0.08 -12.93 -7.10
N GLU A 130 -1.15 -13.01 -6.31
CA GLU A 130 -1.42 -14.10 -5.38
C GLU A 130 -2.75 -14.82 -5.68
N LEU A 131 -2.74 -16.12 -5.46
CA LEU A 131 -3.92 -16.98 -5.36
C LEU A 131 -3.83 -17.74 -4.04
N SER A 132 -4.92 -17.77 -3.28
CA SER A 132 -5.05 -18.52 -2.03
C SER A 132 -6.23 -19.46 -2.08
N ALA A 133 -6.13 -20.57 -1.35
CA ALA A 133 -7.26 -21.42 -0.97
C ALA A 133 -7.42 -21.46 0.55
N ARG A 134 -8.67 -21.57 1.02
CA ARG A 134 -9.01 -21.67 2.45
C ARG A 134 -9.88 -22.89 2.74
N CYS A 135 -9.55 -23.59 3.82
CA CYS A 135 -10.21 -24.84 4.26
C CYS A 135 -9.84 -25.16 5.72
N ASP A 136 -10.31 -26.29 6.25
CA ASP A 136 -9.86 -26.87 7.53
C ASP A 136 -8.57 -27.70 7.39
N LEU A 137 -8.28 -28.21 6.18
CA LEU A 137 -7.15 -29.09 5.89
C LEU A 137 -6.20 -28.49 4.85
N GLU A 138 -4.89 -28.64 5.07
CA GLU A 138 -3.87 -28.26 4.08
C GLU A 138 -4.05 -29.01 2.76
N GLY A 139 -4.32 -30.32 2.81
CA GLY A 139 -4.47 -31.14 1.61
C GLY A 139 -5.63 -30.70 0.72
N HIS A 140 -6.72 -30.22 1.32
CA HIS A 140 -7.85 -29.65 0.57
C HIS A 140 -7.50 -28.29 -0.05
N ASN A 141 -6.73 -27.44 0.65
CA ASN A 141 -6.20 -26.22 0.06
C ASN A 141 -5.29 -26.52 -1.15
N VAL A 142 -4.44 -27.53 -1.06
CA VAL A 142 -3.59 -28.00 -2.17
C VAL A 142 -4.45 -28.50 -3.34
N LEU A 143 -5.51 -29.25 -3.06
CA LEU A 143 -6.47 -29.71 -4.05
C LEU A 143 -7.18 -28.54 -4.75
N THR A 144 -7.69 -27.56 -4.00
CA THR A 144 -8.31 -26.34 -4.55
C THR A 144 -7.32 -25.64 -5.49
N LEU A 145 -6.09 -25.37 -5.05
CA LEU A 145 -5.07 -24.68 -5.86
C LEU A 145 -4.70 -25.45 -7.15
N ASN A 146 -4.67 -26.78 -7.09
CA ASN A 146 -4.44 -27.62 -8.26
C ASN A 146 -5.60 -27.55 -9.27
N LEU A 147 -6.83 -27.57 -8.78
CA LEU A 147 -8.02 -27.48 -9.63
C LEU A 147 -8.23 -26.06 -10.17
N ASP A 148 -7.90 -25.02 -9.41
CA ASP A 148 -7.82 -23.63 -9.89
C ASP A 148 -6.83 -23.53 -11.05
N HIS A 149 -5.66 -24.15 -10.94
CA HIS A 149 -4.69 -24.19 -12.04
C HIS A 149 -5.21 -24.96 -13.26
N ASP A 150 -5.90 -26.09 -13.07
CA ASP A 150 -6.51 -26.83 -14.16
C ASP A 150 -7.60 -25.99 -14.88
N ILE A 151 -8.39 -25.18 -14.16
CA ILE A 151 -9.38 -24.26 -14.73
C ILE A 151 -8.69 -23.13 -15.52
N VAL A 152 -7.67 -22.49 -14.94
CA VAL A 152 -6.93 -21.39 -15.58
C VAL A 152 -6.26 -21.86 -16.86
N THR A 153 -5.71 -23.07 -16.88
CA THR A 153 -5.03 -23.65 -18.05
C THR A 153 -5.99 -24.28 -19.06
N GLY A 154 -7.29 -24.30 -18.78
CA GLY A 154 -8.31 -24.89 -19.64
C GLY A 154 -8.30 -26.43 -19.67
N LYS A 155 -7.59 -27.07 -18.74
CA LYS A 155 -7.56 -28.53 -18.57
C LYS A 155 -8.86 -29.06 -17.96
N LYS A 156 -9.60 -28.24 -17.23
CA LYS A 156 -10.94 -28.56 -16.70
C LYS A 156 -11.89 -27.38 -16.83
N SER A 157 -13.17 -27.66 -17.04
CA SER A 157 -14.23 -26.69 -16.76
C SER A 157 -14.46 -26.55 -15.25
N VAL A 158 -15.22 -25.53 -14.84
CA VAL A 158 -15.64 -25.34 -13.45
C VAL A 158 -16.41 -26.56 -12.94
N GLU A 159 -17.35 -27.08 -13.73
CA GLU A 159 -18.17 -28.24 -13.37
C GLU A 159 -17.32 -29.50 -13.23
N GLU A 160 -16.38 -29.73 -14.16
CA GLU A 160 -15.44 -30.84 -14.10
C GLU A 160 -14.53 -30.75 -12.86
N ALA A 161 -14.07 -29.56 -12.51
CA ALA A 161 -13.26 -29.32 -11.33
C ALA A 161 -14.05 -29.58 -10.05
N ARG A 162 -15.29 -29.10 -9.94
CA ARG A 162 -16.17 -29.36 -8.78
C ARG A 162 -16.43 -30.86 -8.59
N LYS A 163 -16.70 -31.57 -9.69
CA LYS A 163 -16.87 -33.02 -9.67
C LYS A 163 -15.58 -33.73 -9.25
N ALA A 164 -14.45 -33.35 -9.84
CA ALA A 164 -13.15 -33.92 -9.52
C ALA A 164 -12.78 -33.70 -8.05
N PHE A 165 -13.09 -32.54 -7.46
CA PHE A 165 -12.87 -32.27 -6.04
C PHE A 165 -13.54 -33.34 -5.18
N GLY A 166 -14.85 -33.56 -5.36
CA GLY A 166 -15.59 -34.56 -4.60
C GLY A 166 -15.06 -35.98 -4.79
N GLU A 167 -14.73 -36.37 -6.02
CA GLU A 167 -14.15 -37.69 -6.32
C GLU A 167 -12.80 -37.90 -5.65
N ILE A 168 -11.94 -36.88 -5.66
CA ILE A 168 -10.60 -36.93 -5.04
C ILE A 168 -10.71 -36.99 -3.52
N VAL A 169 -11.61 -36.22 -2.90
CA VAL A 169 -11.87 -36.31 -1.45
C VAL A 169 -12.36 -37.70 -1.06
N VAL A 170 -13.28 -38.30 -1.81
CA VAL A 170 -13.73 -39.67 -1.56
C VAL A 170 -12.57 -40.67 -1.66
N GLN A 171 -11.69 -40.52 -2.66
CA GLN A 171 -10.51 -41.37 -2.79
C GLN A 171 -9.55 -41.24 -1.61
N ASP A 172 -9.31 -40.03 -1.12
CA ASP A 172 -8.43 -39.81 0.04
C ASP A 172 -9.02 -40.40 1.33
N VAL A 173 -10.33 -40.23 1.56
CA VAL A 173 -11.04 -40.89 2.67
C VAL A 173 -10.94 -42.42 2.60
N MET A 174 -10.84 -42.99 1.40
CA MET A 174 -10.58 -44.42 1.18
C MET A 174 -9.10 -44.82 1.37
N GLY A 175 -8.22 -43.92 1.80
CA GLY A 175 -6.80 -44.16 2.03
C GLY A 175 -5.96 -44.27 0.75
N LYS A 176 -6.44 -43.70 -0.37
CA LYS A 176 -5.71 -43.76 -1.65
C LYS A 176 -4.69 -42.64 -1.83
N HIS A 177 -4.73 -41.61 -0.99
CA HIS A 177 -3.82 -40.46 -0.99
C HIS A 177 -3.52 -39.91 -2.40
N PRO A 178 -4.52 -39.34 -3.09
CA PRO A 178 -4.33 -38.82 -4.43
C PRO A 178 -3.29 -37.71 -4.47
N ALA A 179 -2.41 -37.72 -5.48
CA ALA A 179 -1.32 -36.74 -5.61
C ALA A 179 -1.79 -35.27 -5.53
N TYR A 180 -3.01 -34.98 -6.01
CA TYR A 180 -3.63 -33.66 -5.99
C TYR A 180 -3.88 -33.10 -4.58
N ILE A 181 -3.95 -33.94 -3.54
CA ILE A 181 -4.06 -33.53 -2.13
C ILE A 181 -2.68 -33.45 -1.47
N GLU A 182 -1.72 -34.29 -1.90
CA GLU A 182 -0.40 -34.36 -1.27
C GLU A 182 0.53 -33.22 -1.66
N ALA A 183 0.45 -32.75 -2.91
CA ALA A 183 1.34 -31.72 -3.43
C ALA A 183 0.71 -30.91 -4.57
N LEU A 184 1.25 -29.70 -4.80
CA LEU A 184 0.95 -28.95 -6.02
C LEU A 184 1.48 -29.72 -7.24
N GLN A 185 0.62 -29.90 -8.23
CA GLN A 185 0.90 -30.60 -9.50
C GLN A 185 1.53 -29.69 -10.55
N PHE A 186 1.89 -28.48 -10.14
CA PHE A 186 2.58 -27.47 -10.93
C PHE A 186 3.55 -26.71 -10.02
N THR A 187 4.54 -26.05 -10.61
CA THR A 187 5.44 -25.16 -9.86
C THR A 187 4.86 -23.75 -9.85
N PRO A 188 4.55 -23.16 -8.68
CA PRO A 188 4.14 -21.76 -8.60
C PRO A 188 5.18 -20.83 -9.23
N ALA A 189 4.70 -19.76 -9.86
CA ALA A 189 5.59 -18.76 -10.43
C ALA A 189 6.31 -17.96 -9.33
N LYS A 190 7.36 -17.22 -9.68
CA LYS A 190 8.05 -16.36 -8.70
C LYS A 190 7.21 -15.11 -8.43
N ALA A 191 7.17 -14.66 -7.18
CA ALA A 191 6.44 -13.44 -6.79
C ALA A 191 6.84 -12.19 -7.62
N SER A 192 8.10 -12.10 -8.04
CA SER A 192 8.59 -11.02 -8.91
C SER A 192 8.00 -11.01 -10.33
N THR A 193 7.30 -12.08 -10.73
CA THR A 193 6.78 -12.26 -12.09
C THR A 193 5.25 -12.35 -12.15
N THR A 194 4.58 -12.45 -11.00
CA THR A 194 3.12 -12.64 -10.93
C THR A 194 2.37 -11.36 -10.62
N ALA A 195 3.03 -10.37 -10.02
CA ALA A 195 2.44 -9.08 -9.72
C ALA A 195 1.92 -8.39 -11.00
N PHE A 196 0.77 -7.72 -10.87
CA PHE A 196 0.17 -6.93 -11.94
C PHE A 196 0.00 -5.50 -11.46
N SER A 197 0.92 -4.62 -11.85
CA SER A 197 0.73 -3.17 -11.66
C SER A 197 -0.35 -2.72 -12.65
N ASP A 198 -1.46 -2.21 -12.13
CA ASP A 198 -2.48 -1.58 -12.97
C ASP A 198 -1.94 -0.29 -13.61
N GLN A 199 -2.72 0.28 -14.52
CA GLN A 199 -2.29 1.46 -15.28
C GLN A 199 -3.09 2.69 -14.86
N PRO A 200 -2.45 3.87 -14.72
CA PRO A 200 -3.16 5.11 -14.48
C PRO A 200 -4.19 5.41 -15.57
N VAL A 201 -5.39 5.81 -15.16
CA VAL A 201 -6.49 6.20 -16.09
C VAL A 201 -6.61 7.71 -16.27
N ILE A 202 -5.99 8.50 -15.39
CA ILE A 202 -5.97 9.96 -15.51
C ILE A 202 -4.95 10.32 -16.60
N PRO A 203 -5.37 10.93 -17.73
CA PRO A 203 -4.46 11.25 -18.82
C PRO A 203 -3.30 12.15 -18.36
N GLY A 204 -2.09 11.83 -18.82
CA GLY A 204 -0.87 12.57 -18.43
C GLY A 204 -0.31 12.20 -17.05
N SER A 205 -0.91 11.25 -16.33
CA SER A 205 -0.44 10.84 -15.00
C SER A 205 1.00 10.33 -15.00
N PRO A 206 1.72 10.53 -13.89
CA PRO A 206 3.05 9.96 -13.73
C PRO A 206 3.04 8.43 -13.77
N VAL A 207 4.06 7.86 -14.39
CA VAL A 207 4.36 6.41 -14.36
C VAL A 207 5.58 6.14 -13.48
N ARG A 208 5.70 4.94 -12.91
CA ARG A 208 6.90 4.58 -12.15
C ARG A 208 8.03 4.29 -13.13
N ALA A 209 9.25 4.68 -12.77
CA ALA A 209 10.41 4.37 -13.61
C ALA A 209 10.57 2.85 -13.85
N ALA A 210 10.21 1.99 -12.90
CA ALA A 210 10.28 0.53 -13.03
C ALA A 210 9.25 -0.07 -14.00
N ASP A 211 8.14 0.63 -14.26
CA ASP A 211 7.07 0.20 -15.17
C ASP A 211 7.38 0.57 -16.63
N THR A 212 8.43 1.37 -16.86
CA THR A 212 8.97 1.62 -18.21
C THR A 212 9.91 0.48 -18.60
N ASP A 213 9.64 -0.17 -19.73
CA ASP A 213 10.44 -1.27 -20.27
C ASP A 213 11.95 -0.93 -20.18
N SER A 214 12.78 -1.88 -19.74
CA SER A 214 14.23 -1.67 -19.61
C SER A 214 14.89 -1.22 -20.92
N ASN A 215 14.32 -1.62 -22.05
CA ASN A 215 14.70 -1.17 -23.39
C ASN A 215 14.23 0.28 -23.70
N ALA A 216 13.07 0.69 -23.18
CA ALA A 216 12.58 2.07 -23.30
C ALA A 216 13.44 3.05 -22.48
N ARG A 217 13.93 2.64 -21.29
CA ARG A 217 14.90 3.41 -20.48
C ARG A 217 16.20 3.76 -21.19
N GLN A 218 16.67 2.91 -22.12
CA GLN A 218 17.87 3.19 -22.91
C GLN A 218 17.60 4.08 -24.14
N ALA A 219 16.34 4.19 -24.56
CA ALA A 219 15.92 4.94 -25.75
C ALA A 219 15.29 6.32 -25.45
N ILE A 220 14.91 6.60 -24.19
CA ILE A 220 14.48 7.96 -23.82
C ILE A 220 15.71 8.85 -23.86
N ASP A 221 15.69 9.84 -24.77
CA ASP A 221 16.66 10.92 -24.79
C ASP A 221 16.85 11.49 -23.37
N ARG A 222 18.11 11.65 -22.93
CA ARG A 222 18.43 12.16 -21.59
C ARG A 222 17.74 13.50 -21.32
N GLY A 223 17.50 14.31 -22.35
CA GLY A 223 16.68 15.52 -22.29
C GLY A 223 15.23 15.25 -21.91
N LYS A 224 14.55 14.34 -22.63
CA LYS A 224 13.16 13.93 -22.34
C LYS A 224 12.99 13.31 -20.95
N MET A 225 13.98 12.55 -20.45
CA MET A 225 13.92 12.00 -19.09
C MET A 225 14.03 13.09 -18.02
N ALA A 226 14.88 14.10 -18.23
CA ALA A 226 14.96 15.24 -17.32
C ALA A 226 13.63 16.01 -17.28
N GLU A 227 13.00 16.24 -18.43
CA GLU A 227 11.68 16.87 -18.54
C GLU A 227 10.58 16.04 -17.84
N ALA A 228 10.61 14.71 -18.00
CA ALA A 228 9.69 13.79 -17.33
C ALA A 228 9.82 13.82 -15.80
N GLU A 229 11.05 13.87 -15.27
CA GLU A 229 11.29 14.01 -13.82
C GLU A 229 10.84 15.38 -13.30
N ILE A 230 11.04 16.45 -14.09
CA ILE A 230 10.59 17.81 -13.74
C ILE A 230 9.06 17.84 -13.61
N LEU A 231 8.33 17.35 -14.61
CA LEU A 231 6.87 17.26 -14.55
C LEU A 231 6.41 16.44 -13.34
N ALA A 232 7.05 15.28 -13.08
CA ALA A 232 6.70 14.43 -11.94
C ALA A 232 7.00 15.10 -10.59
N THR A 233 8.01 15.96 -10.54
CA THR A 233 8.33 16.76 -9.34
C THR A 233 7.25 17.78 -9.05
N VAL A 234 6.80 18.53 -10.06
CA VAL A 234 5.70 19.49 -9.92
C VAL A 234 4.42 18.78 -9.46
N VAL A 235 4.09 17.65 -10.09
CA VAL A 235 2.96 16.79 -9.67
C VAL A 235 3.10 16.37 -8.21
N ALA A 236 4.29 15.95 -7.77
CA ALA A 236 4.52 15.53 -6.39
C ALA A 236 4.37 16.69 -5.38
N ILE A 237 4.82 17.90 -5.73
CA ILE A 237 4.63 19.10 -4.92
C ILE A 237 3.13 19.41 -4.78
N ASP A 238 2.40 19.48 -5.89
CA ASP A 238 0.96 19.79 -5.87
C ASP A 238 0.15 18.77 -5.07
N LEU A 239 0.42 17.48 -5.27
CA LEU A 239 -0.26 16.41 -4.51
C LEU A 239 0.01 16.51 -3.00
N ASN A 240 1.22 16.89 -2.59
CA ASN A 240 1.55 17.07 -1.18
C ASN A 240 0.75 18.21 -0.55
N GLU A 241 0.64 19.35 -1.24
CA GLU A 241 -0.12 20.52 -0.78
C GLU A 241 -1.63 20.25 -0.76
N ILE A 242 -2.17 19.58 -1.80
CA ILE A 242 -3.57 19.12 -1.83
C ILE A 242 -3.89 18.21 -0.64
N THR A 243 -3.00 17.25 -0.37
CA THR A 243 -3.19 16.27 0.71
C THR A 243 -3.13 16.93 2.09
N ALA A 244 -2.24 17.90 2.28
CA ALA A 244 -2.16 18.66 3.53
C ALA A 244 -3.37 19.59 3.73
N ALA A 245 -3.81 20.26 2.66
CA ALA A 245 -4.89 21.23 2.70
C ALA A 245 -6.28 20.61 2.89
N GLY A 246 -6.51 19.38 2.40
CA GLY A 246 -7.80 18.70 2.49
C GLY A 246 -8.32 18.55 3.94
N PRO A 247 -7.58 17.91 4.86
CA PRO A 247 -7.97 17.79 6.26
C PRO A 247 -8.06 19.14 6.98
N ALA A 248 -7.18 20.09 6.68
CA ALA A 248 -7.14 21.41 7.35
C ALA A 248 -8.48 22.15 7.24
N GLN A 249 -9.20 22.01 6.12
CA GLN A 249 -10.52 22.61 5.93
C GLN A 249 -11.58 22.12 6.93
N LYS A 250 -11.38 20.92 7.51
CA LYS A 250 -12.33 20.27 8.45
C LYS A 250 -11.92 20.39 9.92
N LYS A 251 -10.71 20.87 10.21
CA LYS A 251 -10.18 20.98 11.59
C LYS A 251 -10.82 22.15 12.34
N SER A 252 -10.71 22.13 13.67
CA SER A 252 -11.23 23.20 14.54
C SER A 252 -10.26 24.38 14.63
N ILE A 253 -9.92 24.97 13.48
CA ILE A 253 -8.96 26.07 13.33
C ILE A 253 -9.63 27.37 12.88
N SER A 254 -8.88 28.47 12.90
CA SER A 254 -9.34 29.81 12.54
C SER A 254 -9.80 29.90 11.08
N GLN A 255 -10.80 30.75 10.82
CA GLN A 255 -11.36 30.92 9.48
C GLN A 255 -10.31 31.36 8.43
N PRO A 256 -9.38 32.29 8.74
CA PRO A 256 -8.33 32.66 7.78
C PRO A 256 -7.46 31.48 7.32
N VAL A 257 -7.17 30.53 8.22
CA VAL A 257 -6.36 29.35 7.86
C VAL A 257 -7.19 28.33 7.09
N LYS A 258 -8.50 28.19 7.38
CA LYS A 258 -9.42 27.38 6.55
C LYS A 258 -9.54 27.92 5.13
N ASP A 259 -9.67 29.23 4.98
CA ASP A 259 -9.78 29.89 3.68
C ASP A 259 -8.48 29.73 2.89
N TYR A 260 -7.33 29.84 3.55
CA TYR A 260 -6.02 29.56 2.96
C TYR A 260 -5.89 28.10 2.52
N ALA A 261 -6.26 27.13 3.36
CA ALA A 261 -6.26 25.72 2.99
C ALA A 261 -7.20 25.43 1.81
N LYS A 262 -8.39 26.03 1.77
CA LYS A 262 -9.31 25.90 0.64
C LYS A 262 -8.68 26.44 -0.65
N MET A 263 -8.04 27.60 -0.59
CA MET A 263 -7.32 28.20 -1.71
C MET A 263 -6.19 27.30 -2.20
N LEU A 264 -5.33 26.79 -1.31
CA LEU A 264 -4.25 25.87 -1.69
C LEU A 264 -4.78 24.62 -2.40
N HIS A 265 -5.79 23.97 -1.84
CA HIS A 265 -6.38 22.78 -2.45
C HIS A 265 -6.88 23.07 -3.88
N GLN A 266 -7.54 24.21 -4.10
CA GLN A 266 -8.04 24.61 -5.41
C GLN A 266 -6.91 24.94 -6.39
N GLU A 267 -5.97 25.80 -5.98
CA GLU A 267 -4.93 26.31 -6.87
C GLU A 267 -3.89 25.24 -7.22
N HIS A 268 -3.47 24.40 -6.26
CA HIS A 268 -2.62 23.24 -6.55
C HIS A 268 -3.35 22.18 -7.38
N GLY A 269 -4.66 22.00 -7.18
CA GLY A 269 -5.47 21.12 -8.04
C GLY A 269 -5.49 21.58 -9.50
N MET A 270 -5.60 22.89 -9.74
CA MET A 270 -5.52 23.47 -11.08
C MET A 270 -4.12 23.35 -11.69
N ASN A 271 -3.06 23.62 -10.91
CA ASN A 271 -1.68 23.51 -11.39
C ASN A 271 -1.31 22.04 -11.71
N LEU A 272 -1.81 21.09 -10.92
CA LEU A 272 -1.65 19.66 -11.20
C LEU A 272 -2.28 19.30 -12.55
N ASP A 273 -3.54 19.64 -12.77
CA ASP A 273 -4.25 19.38 -14.03
C ASP A 273 -3.53 20.01 -15.23
N GLN A 274 -3.05 21.26 -15.09
CA GLN A 274 -2.26 21.93 -16.11
C GLN A 274 -0.93 21.20 -16.38
N THR A 275 -0.25 20.71 -15.34
CA THR A 275 1.01 19.96 -15.46
C THR A 275 0.79 18.64 -16.22
N LEU A 276 -0.29 17.90 -15.93
CA LEU A 276 -0.61 16.66 -16.63
C LEU A 276 -0.92 16.93 -18.11
N LYS A 277 -1.73 17.95 -18.41
CA LYS A 277 -2.06 18.38 -19.78
C LYS A 277 -0.83 18.83 -20.54
N LEU A 278 0.08 19.56 -19.89
CA LEU A 278 1.32 20.00 -20.50
C LEU A 278 2.17 18.80 -20.94
N GLY A 279 2.35 17.81 -20.06
CA GLY A 279 3.10 16.58 -20.38
C GLY A 279 2.56 15.90 -21.64
N GLN A 280 1.23 15.86 -21.81
CA GLN A 280 0.62 15.36 -23.04
C GLN A 280 0.92 16.25 -24.25
N GLN A 281 0.81 17.58 -24.11
CA GLN A 281 1.04 18.54 -25.19
C GLN A 281 2.48 18.49 -25.71
N ILE A 282 3.46 18.25 -24.84
CA ILE A 282 4.88 18.21 -25.20
C ILE A 282 5.39 16.79 -25.47
N ASP A 283 4.53 15.78 -25.45
CA ASP A 283 4.89 14.36 -25.62
C ASP A 283 5.98 13.89 -24.62
N VAL A 284 5.75 14.22 -23.35
CA VAL A 284 6.59 13.82 -22.20
C VAL A 284 5.69 13.33 -21.07
N THR A 285 5.64 12.02 -20.89
CA THR A 285 4.97 11.40 -19.73
C THR A 285 5.79 11.65 -18.47
N PRO A 286 5.21 12.16 -17.36
CA PRO A 286 5.93 12.32 -16.12
C PRO A 286 6.42 10.97 -15.58
N VAL A 287 7.63 10.92 -15.02
CA VAL A 287 8.22 9.67 -14.49
C VAL A 287 8.60 9.85 -13.02
N ILE A 288 8.06 8.99 -12.16
CA ILE A 288 8.46 8.87 -10.75
C ILE A 288 9.82 8.15 -10.71
N THR A 289 10.88 8.93 -10.60
CA THR A 289 12.25 8.45 -10.36
C THR A 289 12.49 8.23 -8.85
N PRO A 290 13.60 7.58 -8.45
CA PRO A 290 13.92 7.45 -7.02
C PRO A 290 13.99 8.78 -6.27
N ALA A 291 14.41 9.87 -6.94
CA ALA A 291 14.44 11.20 -6.34
C ALA A 291 13.03 11.75 -6.09
N VAL A 292 12.11 11.60 -7.05
CA VAL A 292 10.69 11.98 -6.89
C VAL A 292 10.03 11.13 -5.81
N GLU A 293 10.30 9.83 -5.79
CA GLU A 293 9.79 8.91 -4.75
C GLU A 293 10.29 9.31 -3.35
N GLN A 294 11.56 9.69 -3.21
CA GLN A 294 12.11 10.18 -1.95
C GLN A 294 11.43 11.48 -1.51
N MET A 295 11.13 12.38 -2.43
CA MET A 295 10.38 13.61 -2.14
C MET A 295 8.96 13.31 -1.65
N GLN A 296 8.25 12.41 -2.33
CA GLN A 296 6.90 11.97 -1.92
C GLN A 296 6.92 11.37 -0.50
N LYS A 297 7.92 10.54 -0.19
CA LYS A 297 8.11 9.97 1.16
C LYS A 297 8.39 11.06 2.21
N LYS A 298 9.23 12.04 1.89
CA LYS A 298 9.51 13.18 2.77
C LYS A 298 8.23 13.96 3.07
N GLY A 299 7.47 14.33 2.04
CA GLY A 299 6.21 15.07 2.18
C GLY A 299 5.17 14.33 3.02
N ALA A 300 4.99 13.01 2.77
CA ALA A 300 4.12 12.17 3.57
C ALA A 300 4.53 12.11 5.05
N GLY A 301 5.83 12.04 5.35
CA GLY A 301 6.36 12.08 6.71
C GLY A 301 6.12 13.42 7.42
N GLU A 302 6.31 14.53 6.70
CA GLU A 302 6.03 15.88 7.23
C GLU A 302 4.54 16.07 7.53
N LEU A 303 3.66 15.59 6.66
CA LEU A 303 2.21 15.62 6.89
C LEU A 303 1.79 14.76 8.11
N ALA A 304 2.36 13.56 8.23
CA ALA A 304 2.07 12.67 9.36
C ALA A 304 2.39 13.30 10.72
N ALA A 305 3.37 14.22 10.77
CA ALA A 305 3.79 14.89 12.00
C ALA A 305 2.72 15.82 12.61
N PHE A 306 1.77 16.33 11.81
CA PHE A 306 0.74 17.25 12.30
C PHE A 306 -0.70 16.81 12.03
N VAL A 307 -0.96 15.78 11.20
CA VAL A 307 -2.33 15.35 10.86
C VAL A 307 -3.18 14.93 12.08
N LEU A 308 -2.52 14.41 13.13
CA LEU A 308 -3.16 13.99 14.38
C LEU A 308 -3.42 15.15 15.36
N LEU A 309 -2.84 16.32 15.12
CA LEU A 309 -3.09 17.51 15.94
C LEU A 309 -4.49 18.08 15.65
N ASP A 310 -4.99 18.91 16.55
CA ASP A 310 -6.21 19.70 16.35
C ASP A 310 -6.06 21.11 16.97
N GLY A 311 -7.03 21.97 16.72
CA GLY A 311 -7.08 23.34 17.24
C GLY A 311 -5.82 24.13 16.93
N ASP A 312 -5.43 24.98 17.87
CA ASP A 312 -4.27 25.87 17.71
C ASP A 312 -2.94 25.12 17.48
N ALA A 313 -2.81 23.89 17.99
CA ALA A 313 -1.61 23.09 17.78
C ALA A 313 -1.50 22.65 16.31
N PHE A 314 -2.61 22.19 15.72
CA PHE A 314 -2.67 21.91 14.29
C PHE A 314 -2.44 23.17 13.47
N GLU A 315 -3.11 24.27 13.80
CA GLU A 315 -3.00 25.53 13.06
C GLU A 315 -1.55 26.01 12.95
N ARG A 316 -0.84 26.07 14.09
CA ARG A 316 0.57 26.48 14.12
C ARG A 316 1.46 25.55 13.30
N ALA A 317 1.27 24.24 13.45
CA ALA A 317 2.07 23.25 12.75
C ALA A 317 1.81 23.28 11.24
N TYR A 318 0.54 23.39 10.83
CA TYR A 318 0.13 23.49 9.43
C TYR A 318 0.72 24.75 8.79
N VAL A 319 0.52 25.94 9.35
CA VAL A 319 1.04 27.19 8.78
C VAL A 319 2.58 27.16 8.72
N ALA A 320 3.26 26.65 9.75
CA ALA A 320 4.71 26.50 9.72
C ALA A 320 5.19 25.53 8.61
N ALA A 321 4.47 24.42 8.42
CA ALA A 321 4.74 23.48 7.33
C ALA A 321 4.53 24.12 5.96
N MET A 322 3.48 24.91 5.77
CA MET A 322 3.23 25.63 4.51
C MET A 322 4.35 26.64 4.20
N VAL A 323 4.80 27.42 5.19
CA VAL A 323 5.94 28.34 5.00
C VAL A 323 7.20 27.57 4.60
N LYS A 324 7.52 26.48 5.29
CA LYS A 324 8.71 25.66 5.02
C LYS A 324 8.61 25.00 3.63
N GLY A 325 7.53 24.29 3.36
CA GLY A 325 7.29 23.54 2.12
C GLY A 325 7.32 24.43 0.89
N HIS A 326 6.62 25.57 0.91
CA HIS A 326 6.64 26.51 -0.21
C HIS A 326 8.02 27.15 -0.41
N THR A 327 8.78 27.40 0.65
CA THR A 327 10.17 27.89 0.54
C THR A 327 11.08 26.87 -0.15
N GLU A 328 11.00 25.60 0.25
CA GLU A 328 11.75 24.51 -0.38
C GLU A 328 11.29 24.27 -1.83
N ALA A 329 9.99 24.34 -2.10
CA ALA A 329 9.42 24.18 -3.43
C ALA A 329 9.90 25.27 -4.40
N LEU A 330 9.97 26.53 -3.96
CA LEU A 330 10.52 27.62 -4.79
C LEU A 330 11.97 27.35 -5.18
N ALA A 331 12.81 26.95 -4.23
CA ALA A 331 14.20 26.61 -4.52
C ALA A 331 14.30 25.45 -5.52
N LYS A 332 13.41 24.45 -5.40
CA LYS A 332 13.36 23.32 -6.32
C LYS A 332 12.91 23.72 -7.73
N ILE A 333 11.88 24.55 -7.84
CA ILE A 333 11.38 25.05 -9.11
C ILE A 333 12.45 25.91 -9.81
N ASP A 334 13.19 26.73 -9.05
CA ASP A 334 14.31 27.52 -9.58
C ASP A 334 15.42 26.63 -10.16
N GLU A 335 15.82 25.58 -9.43
CA GLU A 335 16.77 24.57 -9.91
C GLU A 335 16.27 23.88 -11.20
N GLN A 336 14.99 23.48 -11.23
CA GLN A 336 14.41 22.76 -12.38
C GLN A 336 14.21 23.66 -13.60
N THR A 337 13.91 24.94 -13.40
CA THR A 337 13.79 25.93 -14.48
C THR A 337 15.10 26.08 -15.23
N GLN A 338 16.25 25.96 -14.54
CA GLN A 338 17.57 25.95 -15.19
C GLN A 338 17.81 24.68 -16.00
N LYS A 339 17.29 23.54 -15.53
CA LYS A 339 17.40 22.24 -16.21
C LYS A 339 16.46 22.10 -17.41
N ALA A 340 15.35 22.84 -17.46
CA ALA A 340 14.38 22.85 -18.55
C ALA A 340 14.80 23.71 -19.78
N ALA A 341 16.10 24.01 -19.96
CA ALA A 341 16.58 25.04 -20.88
C ALA A 341 16.19 24.83 -22.36
N GLY A 342 15.92 23.59 -22.78
CA GLY A 342 15.53 23.25 -24.15
C GLY A 342 14.02 23.34 -24.44
N ASN A 343 13.16 23.43 -23.42
CA ASN A 343 11.71 23.31 -23.58
C ASN A 343 10.99 24.58 -23.10
N ALA A 344 10.62 25.44 -24.06
CA ALA A 344 10.01 26.74 -23.77
C ALA A 344 8.64 26.63 -23.07
N ALA A 345 7.83 25.62 -23.42
CA ALA A 345 6.52 25.40 -22.81
C ALA A 345 6.66 24.96 -21.35
N LEU A 346 7.56 24.01 -21.08
CA LEU A 346 7.88 23.57 -19.72
C LEU A 346 8.45 24.72 -18.86
N LYS A 347 9.37 25.50 -19.42
CA LYS A 347 9.94 26.65 -18.72
C LYS A 347 8.88 27.70 -18.37
N LYS A 348 7.98 28.00 -19.31
CA LYS A 348 6.85 28.92 -19.06
C LYS A 348 5.98 28.42 -17.92
N HIS A 349 5.60 27.14 -17.96
CA HIS A 349 4.79 26.52 -16.91
C HIS A 349 5.47 26.60 -15.54
N LEU A 350 6.76 26.26 -15.44
CA LEU A 350 7.52 26.38 -14.19
C LEU A 350 7.56 27.81 -13.65
N MET A 351 7.69 28.82 -14.53
CA MET A 351 7.67 30.22 -14.12
C MET A 351 6.30 30.66 -13.60
N GLU A 352 5.21 30.17 -14.20
CA GLU A 352 3.83 30.41 -13.73
C GLU A 352 3.60 29.72 -12.38
N THR A 353 3.93 28.42 -12.26
CA THR A 353 3.88 27.68 -10.99
C THR A 353 4.68 28.39 -9.90
N ARG A 354 5.91 28.83 -10.19
CA ARG A 354 6.75 29.58 -9.25
C ARG A 354 6.05 30.84 -8.72
N ALA A 355 5.38 31.59 -9.60
CA ALA A 355 4.68 32.81 -9.22
C ALA A 355 3.51 32.51 -8.25
N HIS A 356 2.76 31.43 -8.50
CA HIS A 356 1.70 30.97 -7.60
C HIS A 356 2.26 30.55 -6.24
N VAL A 357 3.27 29.67 -6.20
CA VAL A 357 3.90 29.20 -4.96
C VAL A 357 4.47 30.37 -4.15
N ALA A 358 5.05 31.39 -4.80
CA ALA A 358 5.54 32.58 -4.13
C ALA A 358 4.39 33.38 -3.49
N SER A 359 3.26 33.53 -4.18
CA SER A 359 2.06 34.19 -3.62
C SER A 359 1.51 33.43 -2.42
N HIS A 360 1.47 32.10 -2.50
CA HIS A 360 1.03 31.23 -1.41
C HIS A 360 1.94 31.33 -0.18
N LEU A 361 3.26 31.38 -0.38
CA LEU A 361 4.24 31.55 0.69
C LEU A 361 4.04 32.88 1.44
N GLU A 362 3.82 33.97 0.73
CA GLU A 362 3.57 35.27 1.36
C GLU A 362 2.28 35.28 2.19
N LYS A 363 1.23 34.60 1.73
CA LYS A 363 0.01 34.40 2.51
C LYS A 363 0.25 33.55 3.77
N ALA A 364 1.04 32.47 3.67
CA ALA A 364 1.40 31.64 4.82
C ALA A 364 2.19 32.44 5.87
N LYS A 365 3.17 33.24 5.45
CA LYS A 365 3.94 34.12 6.35
C LYS A 365 3.05 35.16 7.04
N ALA A 366 2.08 35.73 6.32
CA ALA A 366 1.12 36.67 6.90
C ALA A 366 0.27 36.00 8.00
N LEU A 367 -0.21 34.78 7.77
CA LEU A 367 -0.93 33.98 8.78
C LEU A 367 -0.04 33.67 9.99
N GLN A 368 1.22 33.28 9.75
CA GLN A 368 2.18 32.99 10.82
C GLN A 368 2.43 34.22 11.70
N ALA A 369 2.63 35.38 11.10
CA ALA A 369 2.83 36.64 11.82
C ALA A 369 1.56 37.08 12.57
N GLY A 370 0.37 36.87 11.99
CA GLY A 370 -0.90 37.14 12.64
C GLY A 370 -1.12 36.30 13.90
N ALA A 371 -0.85 35.00 13.83
CA ALA A 371 -0.94 34.08 14.96
C ALA A 371 0.02 34.47 16.10
N GLN A 372 1.26 34.86 15.78
CA GLN A 372 2.24 35.32 16.77
C GLN A 372 1.83 36.61 17.49
N ARG A 373 1.11 37.51 16.81
CA ARG A 373 0.59 38.74 17.42
C ARG A 373 -0.61 38.48 18.32
N ALA A 374 -1.47 37.52 17.98
CA ALA A 374 -2.63 37.15 18.80
C ALA A 374 -2.26 36.37 20.08
N SER A 375 -1.07 35.74 20.11
CA SER A 375 -0.54 35.01 21.28
C SER A 375 0.27 35.87 22.26
N ARG A 376 0.46 37.16 21.97
CA ARG A 376 1.10 38.15 22.85
C ARG A 376 0.02 38.99 23.51
#